data_AF-A0A932R2M3-F1
#
_entry.id   AF-A0A932R2M3-F1
#
_cell.length_a   1.000
_cell.length_b   1.000
_cell.length_c   1.000
_cell.angle_alpha   90.00
_cell.angle_beta   90.00
_cell.angle_gamma   90.00
#
_symmetry.space_group_name_H-M   'P 1'
#
loop_
_entity.id
_entity.type
_entity.pdbx_description
1 polymer ?
#
loop_
_entity_poly.entity_id
_entity_poly.type
_entity_poly.pdbx_seq_one_letter_code
_entity_poly.pdbx_strand_id
1 'polypeptide(L)' 'MKTDLKNKTKSELESMIREKRDALKNFRFGIAGSRVKNIKEARTTRKDIARAITFLKQK' A
#
# COMPACT_ATOMS: atom_id res chain seq x y z
N MET A 1 -0.44 -3.72 -13.36
CA MET A 1 -0.43 -4.80 -12.35
C MET A 1 -1.84 -4.92 -11.80
N LYS A 2 -2.64 -5.87 -12.33
CA LYS A 2 -3.97 -6.20 -11.80
C LYS A 2 -3.71 -6.93 -10.48
N THR A 3 -3.97 -6.26 -9.36
CA THR A 3 -3.87 -6.89 -8.05
C THR A 3 -5.18 -7.64 -7.86
N ASP A 4 -5.12 -8.97 -7.87
CA ASP A 4 -6.24 -9.88 -7.65
C ASP A 4 -6.74 -9.79 -6.19
N LEU A 5 -7.30 -8.62 -5.83
CA LEU A 5 -7.90 -8.34 -4.52
C LEU A 5 -9.17 -9.19 -4.31
N LYS A 6 -9.74 -9.74 -5.38
CA LYS A 6 -10.95 -10.57 -5.36
C LYS A 6 -10.77 -11.91 -4.64
N ASN A 7 -9.56 -12.49 -4.66
CA ASN A 7 -9.32 -13.82 -4.10
C ASN A 7 -8.81 -13.79 -2.65
N LYS A 8 -8.55 -12.60 -2.10
CA LYS A 8 -8.03 -12.46 -0.73
C LYS A 8 -9.16 -12.44 0.30
N THR A 9 -8.92 -13.09 1.43
CA THR A 9 -9.81 -13.01 2.59
C THR A 9 -9.70 -11.64 3.26
N LYS A 10 -10.68 -11.28 4.09
CA LYS A 10 -10.71 -10.00 4.81
C LYS A 10 -9.44 -9.80 5.66
N SER A 11 -9.03 -10.86 6.37
CA SER A 11 -7.82 -10.87 7.21
C SER A 11 -6.53 -10.66 6.40
N GLU A 12 -6.41 -11.29 5.23
CA GLU A 12 -5.26 -11.11 4.35
C GLU A 12 -5.19 -9.69 3.77
N LEU A 13 -6.35 -9.09 3.46
CA LEU A 13 -6.41 -7.70 3.00
C LEU A 13 -5.99 -6.73 4.10
N GLU A 14 -6.46 -6.94 5.33
CA GLU A 14 -6.07 -6.12 6.49
C GLU A 14 -4.57 -6.23 6.79
N SER A 15 -4.01 -7.44 6.72
CA SER A 15 -2.57 -7.68 6.88
C SER A 15 -1.75 -7.00 5.79
N MET A 16 -2.16 -7.14 4.53
CA MET A 16 -1.51 -6.47 3.40
C MET A 16 -1.58 -4.93 3.51
N ILE A 17 -2.68 -4.39 4.02
CA ILE A 17 -2.82 -2.94 4.25
C ILE A 17 -1.85 -2.47 5.35
N ARG A 18 -1.69 -3.24 6.43
CA ARG A 18 -0.70 -2.94 7.49
C ARG A 18 0.72 -2.89 6.93
N GLU A 19 1.13 -3.95 6.24
CA GLU A 19 2.47 -4.02 5.64
C GLU A 19 2.74 -2.87 4.66
N LYS A 20 1.79 -2.56 3.78
CA LYS A 20 1.94 -1.44 2.83
C LYS A 20 1.99 -0.07 3.52
N ARG A 21 1.27 0.10 4.65
CA ARG A 21 1.34 1.33 5.45
C ARG A 21 2.69 1.47 6.14
N ASP A 22 3.25 0.39 6.65
CA ASP A 22 4.57 0.39 7.27
C ASP A 22 5.67 0.66 6.24
N ALA A 23 5.57 0.06 5.05
CA ALA A 23 6.46 0.38 3.93
C ALA A 23 6.38 1.88 3.54
N LEU A 24 5.18 2.46 3.52
CA LEU A 24 5.00 3.88 3.25
C LEU A 24 5.57 4.76 4.37
N LYS A 25 5.46 4.33 5.63
CA LYS A 25 6.04 5.02 6.79
C LYS A 25 7.56 5.02 6.70
N ASN A 26 8.18 3.86 6.44
CA ASN A 26 9.62 3.73 6.23
C ASN A 26 10.10 4.57 5.05
N PHE A 27 9.35 4.59 3.95
CA PHE A 27 9.63 5.45 2.79
C PHE A 27 9.59 6.94 3.16
N ARG A 28 8.61 7.38 3.97
CA ARG A 28 8.53 8.78 4.45
C ARG A 28 9.69 9.15 5.35
N PHE A 29 10.12 8.27 6.25
CA PHE A 29 11.30 8.52 7.09
C PHE A 29 12.59 8.51 6.28
N GLY A 30 12.72 7.60 5.30
CA GLY A 30 13.88 7.54 4.40
C GLY A 30 14.01 8.72 3.43
N ILE A 31 12.96 9.54 3.25
CA ILE A 31 13.01 10.77 2.44
C ILE A 31 13.83 11.88 3.13
N ALA A 32 13.94 11.87 4.46
CA ALA A 32 14.72 12.86 5.22
C ALA A 32 16.21 12.67 4.90
N GLY A 33 16.70 13.38 3.86
CA GLY A 33 18.08 13.25 3.36
C GLY A 33 18.23 13.21 1.84
N SER A 34 17.17 13.46 1.06
CA SER A 34 17.25 13.62 -0.42
C SER A 34 17.69 12.36 -1.20
N ARG A 35 17.68 11.18 -0.58
CA ARG A 35 18.23 9.94 -1.17
C ARG A 35 17.21 9.07 -1.92
N VAL A 36 15.96 9.52 -2.08
CA VAL A 36 14.88 8.65 -2.58
C VAL A 36 14.55 8.93 -4.04
N LYS A 37 15.11 8.12 -4.94
CA LYS A 37 14.89 8.21 -6.39
C LYS A 37 13.49 7.72 -6.85
N ASN A 38 12.82 6.89 -6.06
CA ASN A 38 11.59 6.18 -6.47
C ASN A 38 10.29 6.76 -5.88
N ILE A 39 10.03 8.05 -6.11
CA ILE A 39 8.77 8.72 -5.70
C ILE A 39 7.52 8.05 -6.32
N LYS A 40 7.66 7.48 -7.52
CA LYS A 40 6.59 6.74 -8.22
C LYS A 40 6.10 5.53 -7.43
N GLU A 41 7.00 4.85 -6.72
CA GLU A 41 6.68 3.66 -5.95
C GLU A 41 5.75 4.00 -4.78
N ALA A 42 6.08 5.03 -3.99
CA ALA A 42 5.21 5.47 -2.90
C ALA A 42 3.84 6.00 -3.36
N ARG A 43 3.76 6.62 -4.55
CA ARG A 43 2.46 6.99 -5.15
C ARG A 43 1.64 5.75 -5.51
N THR A 44 2.30 4.70 -6.00
CA THR A 44 1.66 3.41 -6.34
C THR A 44 1.20 2.69 -5.07
N THR A 45 2.04 2.60 -4.05
CA THR A 45 1.71 2.02 -2.74
C THR A 45 0.50 2.69 -2.10
N ARG A 46 0.41 4.03 -2.16
CA ARG A 46 -0.78 4.77 -1.70
C ARG A 46 -2.05 4.39 -2.46
N LYS A 47 -1.98 4.27 -3.79
CA LYS A 47 -3.13 3.87 -4.61
C LYS A 47 -3.57 2.44 -4.31
N ASP A 48 -2.62 1.53 -4.08
CA ASP A 48 -2.94 0.14 -3.75
C ASP A 48 -3.61 0.00 -2.38
N ILE A 49 -3.14 0.74 -1.37
CA ILE A 49 -3.80 0.80 -0.06
C ILE A 49 -5.25 1.29 -0.22
N ALA A 50 -5.45 2.36 -0.98
CA ALA A 50 -6.79 2.91 -1.22
C ALA A 50 -7.72 1.89 -1.90
N ARG A 51 -7.25 1.19 -2.94
CA ARG A 51 -8.02 0.14 -3.61
C ARG A 51 -8.38 -1.01 -2.67
N ALA A 52 -7.44 -1.45 -1.83
CA ALA A 52 -7.68 -2.52 -0.87
C ALA A 52 -8.74 -2.13 0.18
N ILE A 53 -8.69 -0.88 0.68
CA ILE A 53 -9.71 -0.34 1.60
C ILE A 53 -11.07 -0.23 0.93
N THR A 54 -11.13 0.27 -0.32
CA THR A 54 -12.39 0.34 -1.06
C THR A 54 -13.02 -1.03 -1.27
N PHE A 55 -12.19 -2.04 -1.60
CA PHE A 55 -12.66 -3.41 -1.75
C PHE A 55 -13.17 -4.00 -0.42
N LEU A 56 -12.49 -3.72 0.70
CA LEU A 56 -12.96 -4.09 2.04
C LEU A 56 -14.30 -3.45 2.41
N LYS A 57 -14.59 -2.25 1.91
CA LYS A 57 -15.84 -1.53 2.19
C LYS A 57 -16.99 -1.94 1.27
N GLN A 58 -16.69 -2.39 0.05
CA GLN A 58 -17.68 -2.89 -0.90
C GLN A 58 -18.17 -4.31 -0.60
N LYS A 59 -17.41 -5.05 0.20
CA LYS A 59 -17.74 -6.41 0.65
C LYS A 59 -18.52 -6.35 1.97
#